data_AF-A0A1Z4BS26-F1
#
_entry.id   AF-A0A1Z4BS26-F1
#
_cell.length_a   1.000
_cell.length_b   1.000
_cell.length_c   1.000
_cell.angle_alpha   90.00
_cell.angle_beta   90.00
_cell.angle_gamma   90.00
#
_symmetry.space_group_name_H-M   'P 1'
#
loop_
_entity.id
_entity.type
_entity.pdbx_description
1 polymer ?
#
loop_
_entity_poly.entity_id
_entity_poly.type
_entity_poly.pdbx_seq_one_letter_code
_entity_poly.pdbx_strand_id
1 'polypeptide(L)'
;MSITDGYKQQIANCRARIITLRTQIQKIKEEKKRRMEALSKAVKTASTPMSKESYRKSKVMEAANYDKRIEAVKRNIESIKSTIEQYKKKL
;
A
#
# COMPACT_ATOMS: atom_id res chain seq x y z
N MET A 1 -31.93 -16.31 8.45
CA MET A 1 -30.82 -15.41 8.87
C MET A 1 -31.41 -14.02 9.00
N SER A 2 -31.32 -13.39 10.17
CA SER A 2 -31.94 -12.07 10.38
C SER A 2 -31.18 -10.98 9.58
N ILE A 3 -31.85 -9.87 9.26
CA ILE A 3 -31.21 -8.73 8.56
C ILE A 3 -29.98 -8.25 9.34
N THR A 4 -30.06 -8.25 10.67
CA THR A 4 -28.96 -7.87 11.57
C THR A 4 -27.80 -8.87 11.52
N ASP A 5 -28.05 -10.18 11.41
CA ASP A 5 -26.99 -11.18 11.19
C ASP A 5 -26.27 -10.98 9.84
N GLY A 6 -27.01 -10.55 8.82
CA GLY A 6 -26.44 -10.17 7.52
C GLY A 6 -25.44 -9.01 7.63
N TYR A 7 -25.80 -7.93 8.33
CA TYR A 7 -24.90 -6.79 8.53
C TYR A 7 -23.68 -7.13 9.39
N LYS A 8 -23.82 -7.98 10.43
CA LYS A 8 -22.68 -8.48 11.21
C LYS A 8 -21.67 -9.21 10.32
N GLN A 9 -22.16 -10.07 9.42
CA GLN A 9 -21.30 -10.80 8.48
C GLN A 9 -20.57 -9.86 7.51
N GLN A 10 -21.25 -8.83 6.99
CA GLN A 10 -20.61 -7.85 6.10
C GLN A 10 -19.52 -7.03 6.82
N ILE A 11 -19.76 -6.64 8.08
CA ILE A 11 -18.73 -5.98 8.91
C ILE A 11 -17.53 -6.90 9.12
N ALA A 12 -17.75 -8.19 9.42
CA ALA A 12 -16.67 -9.16 9.58
C ALA A 12 -15.82 -9.29 8.30
N ASN A 13 -16.46 -9.39 7.13
CA ASN A 13 -15.76 -9.42 5.84
C ASN A 13 -14.94 -8.14 5.60
N CYS A 14 -15.53 -6.96 5.86
CA CYS A 14 -14.83 -5.69 5.72
C CYS A 14 -13.59 -5.60 6.63
N ARG A 15 -13.69 -6.08 7.88
CA ARG A 15 -12.55 -6.14 8.82
C ARG A 15 -11.44 -7.05 8.31
N ALA A 16 -11.79 -8.23 7.77
CA ALA A 16 -10.82 -9.14 7.17
C ALA A 16 -10.09 -8.47 5.98
N ARG A 17 -10.84 -7.77 5.11
CA ARG A 17 -10.25 -7.00 4.00
C ARG A 17 -9.29 -5.91 4.47
N ILE A 18 -9.61 -5.18 5.55
CA ILE A 18 -8.71 -4.18 6.14
C ILE A 18 -7.39 -4.82 6.58
N ILE A 19 -7.43 -6.01 7.18
CA ILE A 19 -6.21 -6.74 7.58
C ILE A 19 -5.35 -7.07 6.34
N THR A 20 -5.97 -7.61 5.29
CA THR A 20 -5.26 -7.90 4.03
C THR A 20 -4.62 -6.65 3.43
N LEU A 21 -5.32 -5.52 3.40
CA LEU A 21 -4.78 -4.25 2.88
C LEU A 21 -3.64 -3.71 3.74
N ARG A 22 -3.69 -3.87 5.06
CA ARG A 22 -2.57 -3.52 5.95
C ARG A 22 -1.33 -4.38 5.66
N THR A 23 -1.51 -5.68 5.44
CA THR A 23 -0.42 -6.56 5.01
C THR A 23 0.14 -6.14 3.65
N GLN A 24 -0.72 -5.72 2.72
CA GLN A 24 -0.28 -5.18 1.42
C GLN A 24 0.58 -3.92 1.58
N ILE A 25 0.22 -2.99 2.47
CA ILE A 25 1.05 -1.81 2.77
C ILE A 25 2.44 -2.24 3.25
N GLN A 26 2.54 -3.24 4.14
CA GLN A 26 3.84 -3.71 4.62
C GLN A 26 4.68 -4.31 3.49
N LYS A 27 4.07 -5.14 2.63
CA LYS A 27 4.76 -5.67 1.44
C LYS A 27 5.29 -4.55 0.53
N ILE A 28 4.49 -3.52 0.26
CA ILE A 28 4.91 -2.38 -0.57
C ILE A 28 6.08 -1.62 0.10
N LYS A 29 6.07 -1.47 1.43
CA LYS A 29 7.19 -0.84 2.16
C LYS A 29 8.47 -1.65 2.06
N GLU A 30 8.39 -2.96 2.19
CA GLU A 30 9.55 -3.85 2.02
C GLU A 30 10.09 -3.83 0.58
N GLU A 31 9.20 -3.89 -0.41
CA GLU A 31 9.57 -3.74 -1.83
C GLU A 31 10.29 -2.41 -2.07
N LYS A 32 9.72 -1.30 -1.56
CA LYS A 32 10.34 0.03 -1.63
C LYS A 32 11.75 -0.01 -1.04
N LYS A 33 11.91 -0.53 0.18
CA LYS A 33 13.21 -0.62 0.85
C LYS A 33 14.23 -1.37 0.00
N ARG A 34 13.91 -2.60 -0.43
CA ARG A 34 14.79 -3.43 -1.27
C ARG A 34 15.16 -2.74 -2.59
N ARG A 35 14.18 -2.09 -3.23
CA ARG A 35 14.41 -1.38 -4.50
C ARG A 35 15.29 -0.14 -4.34
N MET A 36 15.09 0.64 -3.29
CA MET A 36 15.92 1.81 -3.00
C MET A 36 17.36 1.42 -2.65
N GLU A 37 17.55 0.32 -1.95
CA GLU A 37 18.87 -0.26 -1.69
C GLU A 37 19.56 -0.72 -2.98
N ALA A 38 18.83 -1.45 -3.85
CA ALA A 38 19.35 -1.90 -5.14
C ALA A 38 19.78 -0.74 -6.04
N LEU A 39 18.96 0.30 -6.17
CA LEU A 39 19.30 1.49 -6.95
C LEU A 39 20.48 2.26 -6.33
N SER A 40 20.57 2.32 -5.00
CA SER A 40 21.72 2.95 -4.32
C SER A 40 23.02 2.18 -4.57
N LYS A 41 22.97 0.85 -4.59
CA LYS A 41 24.11 0.01 -4.97
C LYS A 41 24.49 0.25 -6.43
N ALA A 42 23.52 0.28 -7.34
CA ALA A 42 23.75 0.55 -8.76
C ALA A 42 24.43 1.91 -9.01
N VAL A 43 24.03 2.96 -8.29
CA VAL A 43 24.71 4.28 -8.35
C VAL A 43 26.18 4.17 -7.91
N LYS A 44 26.50 3.36 -6.90
CA LYS A 44 27.87 3.20 -6.39
C LYS A 44 28.74 2.39 -7.35
N THR A 45 28.19 1.36 -7.97
CA THR A 45 28.95 0.41 -8.81
C THR A 45 29.02 0.81 -10.29
N ALA A 46 28.14 1.71 -10.75
CA ALA A 46 28.15 2.13 -12.15
C ALA A 46 29.46 2.84 -12.53
N SER A 47 30.03 2.47 -13.69
CA SER A 47 31.31 3.01 -14.16
C SER A 47 31.19 4.35 -14.87
N THR A 48 30.01 4.70 -15.40
CA THR A 48 29.82 5.93 -16.19
C THR A 48 28.97 6.97 -15.45
N PRO A 49 29.26 8.27 -15.62
CA PRO A 49 28.44 9.35 -15.05
C PRO A 49 26.97 9.29 -15.48
N MET A 50 26.72 8.95 -16.75
CA MET A 50 25.37 8.87 -17.30
C MET A 50 24.53 7.78 -16.63
N SER A 51 25.10 6.59 -16.40
CA SER A 51 24.41 5.50 -15.71
C SER A 51 24.13 5.88 -14.24
N LYS A 52 25.09 6.51 -13.55
CA LYS A 52 24.87 7.02 -12.19
C LYS A 52 23.69 7.98 -12.11
N GLU A 53 23.62 8.91 -13.06
CA GLU A 53 22.55 9.89 -13.11
C GLU A 53 21.19 9.24 -13.41
N SER A 54 21.15 8.29 -14.34
CA SER A 54 19.93 7.51 -14.62
C SER A 54 19.42 6.78 -13.38
N TYR A 55 20.30 6.08 -12.64
CA TYR A 55 19.90 5.40 -11.40
C TYR A 55 19.42 6.35 -10.30
N ARG A 56 20.00 7.55 -10.17
CA ARG A 56 19.52 8.58 -9.24
C ARG A 56 18.11 9.03 -9.59
N LYS A 57 17.85 9.32 -10.87
CA LYS A 57 16.52 9.70 -11.37
C LYS A 57 15.49 8.60 -11.11
N SER A 58 15.82 7.35 -11.46
CA SER A 58 14.95 6.19 -11.20
C SER A 58 14.67 6.02 -9.72
N LYS A 59 15.67 6.21 -8.83
CA LYS A 59 15.48 6.13 -7.38
C LYS A 59 14.43 7.12 -6.88
N VAL A 60 14.49 8.38 -7.31
CA VAL A 60 13.53 9.41 -6.92
C VAL A 60 12.14 9.10 -7.47
N MET A 61 12.05 8.80 -8.77
CA MET A 61 10.78 8.53 -9.45
C MET A 61 10.07 7.30 -8.87
N GLU A 62 10.81 6.20 -8.68
CA GLU A 62 10.24 4.97 -8.13
C GLU A 62 9.86 5.14 -6.66
N ALA A 63 10.66 5.85 -5.84
CA ALA A 63 10.29 6.14 -4.46
C ALA A 63 8.94 6.85 -4.37
N ALA A 64 8.72 7.88 -5.20
CA ALA A 64 7.46 8.61 -5.27
C ALA A 64 6.30 7.70 -5.72
N ASN A 65 6.55 6.77 -6.65
CA ASN A 65 5.54 5.80 -7.08
C ASN A 65 5.13 4.83 -5.95
N TYR A 66 6.10 4.31 -5.19
CA TYR A 66 5.81 3.49 -4.02
C TYR A 66 4.98 4.25 -2.97
N ASP A 67 5.27 5.53 -2.74
CA ASP A 67 4.50 6.37 -1.82
C ASP A 67 3.06 6.57 -2.31
N LYS A 68 2.87 6.85 -3.61
CA LYS A 68 1.53 6.90 -4.22
C LYS A 68 0.75 5.59 -4.07
N ARG A 69 1.41 4.44 -4.24
CA ARG A 69 0.79 3.11 -4.04
C ARG A 69 0.36 2.91 -2.59
N ILE A 70 1.19 3.28 -1.61
CA ILE A 70 0.85 3.20 -0.19
C ILE A 70 -0.39 4.08 0.11
N GLU A 71 -0.41 5.31 -0.39
CA GLU A 71 -1.52 6.24 -0.18
C GLU A 71 -2.82 5.77 -0.85
N ALA A 72 -2.74 5.10 -2.02
CA ALA A 72 -3.91 4.47 -2.63
C ALA A 72 -4.49 3.36 -1.73
N VAL A 73 -3.64 2.49 -1.17
CA VAL A 73 -4.11 1.42 -0.27
C VAL A 73 -4.68 1.99 1.03
N LYS A 74 -4.09 3.05 1.59
CA LYS A 74 -4.65 3.76 2.76
C LYS A 74 -6.03 4.34 2.46
N ARG A 75 -6.23 4.99 1.31
CA ARG A 75 -7.55 5.48 0.90
C ARG A 75 -8.59 4.37 0.78
N ASN A 76 -8.20 3.20 0.28
CA ASN A 76 -9.08 2.03 0.25
C ASN A 76 -9.46 1.55 1.67
N ILE A 77 -8.53 1.58 2.63
CA ILE A 77 -8.82 1.26 4.03
C ILE A 77 -9.85 2.24 4.60
N GLU A 78 -9.67 3.54 4.39
CA GLU A 78 -10.62 4.56 4.88
C GLU A 78 -12.01 4.39 4.25
N SER A 79 -12.09 4.12 2.95
CA SER A 79 -13.36 3.83 2.28
C SER A 79 -14.08 2.62 2.92
N ILE A 80 -13.36 1.52 3.19
CA ILE A 80 -13.95 0.34 3.84
C ILE A 80 -14.37 0.63 5.28
N LYS A 81 -13.62 1.45 6.03
CA LYS A 81 -14.04 1.89 7.36
C LYS A 81 -15.35 2.68 7.30
N SER A 82 -15.50 3.60 6.35
CA SER A 82 -16.76 4.31 6.14
C SER A 82 -17.93 3.36 5.85
N THR A 83 -17.70 2.31 5.05
CA THR A 83 -18.70 1.27 4.80
C THR A 83 -19.10 0.52 6.08
N ILE A 84 -18.12 0.17 6.94
CA ILE A 84 -18.41 -0.46 8.25
C ILE A 84 -19.31 0.44 9.09
N GLU A 85 -19.03 1.74 9.17
CA GLU A 85 -19.86 2.68 9.93
C GLU A 85 -21.29 2.77 9.38
N GLN A 86 -21.48 2.67 8.06
CA GLN A 86 -22.82 2.60 7.47
C GLN A 86 -23.57 1.32 7.87
N TYR A 87 -22.90 0.16 7.90
CA TYR A 87 -23.53 -1.08 8.36
C TYR A 87 -23.86 -1.06 9.85
N LYS A 88 -22.99 -0.46 10.68
CA LYS A 88 -23.26 -0.31 12.12
C LYS A 88 -24.51 0.52 12.41
N LYS A 89 -24.82 1.53 11.59
CA LYS A 89 -26.05 2.33 11.73
C LYS A 89 -27.33 1.56 11.40
N LYS A 90 -27.21 0.42 10.72
CA LYS A 90 -28.34 -0.44 10.30
C LYS A 90 -28.49 -1.69 11.17
N LEU A 91 -27.62 -1.83 12.17
CA LEU A 91 -27.65 -2.88 13.19
C LEU A 91 -28.51 -2.45 14.37
#